data_AF-A0A1C6L8H3-F1
#
_entry.id   AF-A0A1C6L8H3-F1
#
_cell.length_a   1.000
_cell.length_b   1.000
_cell.length_c   1.000
_cell.angle_alpha   90.00
_cell.angle_beta   90.00
_cell.angle_gamma   90.00
#
_symmetry.space_group_name_H-M   'P 1'
#
loop_
_entity.id
_entity.type
_entity.pdbx_description
1 polymer ?
#
loop_
_entity_poly.entity_id
_entity_poly.type
_entity_poly.pdbx_seq_one_letter_code
_entity_poly.pdbx_strand_id
1 'polypeptide(L)'
;MGTEMGVFLTFGGAMILIFLLGKALLVPLKVILRLLLNSVLGAVLIIVINFIGVNIGVLIPINVVNSLTVGILGVPGVIMLLLLCN
;
A
#
# COMPACT_ATOMS: atom_id res chain seq x y z
N MET A 1 -17.51 -36.11 33.62
CA MET A 1 -16.27 -35.41 33.99
C MET A 1 -15.24 -35.29 32.86
N GLY A 2 -14.96 -36.33 32.05
CA GLY A 2 -13.95 -36.25 30.98
C GLY A 2 -14.33 -35.43 29.74
N THR A 3 -15.60 -35.43 29.35
CA THR A 3 -16.10 -34.70 28.17
C THR A 3 -16.20 -33.19 28.39
N GLU A 4 -16.47 -32.78 29.63
CA GLU A 4 -16.64 -31.38 30.05
C GLU A 4 -15.33 -30.60 29.86
N MET A 5 -14.21 -31.17 30.30
CA MET A 5 -12.87 -30.59 30.11
C MET A 5 -12.48 -30.48 28.63
N GLY A 6 -12.87 -31.45 27.80
CA GLY A 6 -12.63 -31.40 26.36
C GLY A 6 -13.36 -30.24 25.66
N VAL A 7 -14.58 -29.94 26.09
CA VAL A 7 -15.37 -28.81 25.57
C VAL A 7 -14.70 -27.48 25.94
N PHE A 8 -14.26 -27.30 27.18
CA PHE A 8 -13.53 -26.07 27.57
C PHE A 8 -12.23 -25.87 26.78
N LEU A 9 -11.47 -26.94 26.55
CA LEU A 9 -10.20 -26.86 25.83
C LEU A 9 -10.39 -26.55 24.33
N THR A 10 -11.42 -27.13 23.72
CA THR A 10 -11.77 -26.87 22.31
C THR A 10 -12.31 -25.46 22.10
N PHE A 11 -13.16 -24.96 23.00
CA PHE A 11 -13.62 -23.56 22.95
C PHE A 11 -12.46 -22.57 23.13
N GLY A 12 -11.57 -22.80 24.10
CA GLY A 12 -10.39 -21.96 24.31
C GLY A 12 -9.46 -21.96 23.10
N GLY A 13 -9.20 -23.13 22.51
CA GLY A 13 -8.40 -23.27 21.29
C GLY A 13 -9.03 -22.57 20.07
N ALA A 14 -10.35 -22.70 19.89
CA ALA A 14 -11.08 -22.03 18.81
C ALA A 14 -11.01 -20.50 18.94
N MET A 15 -11.14 -19.96 20.16
CA MET A 15 -11.03 -18.53 20.43
C MET A 15 -9.64 -17.98 20.05
N ILE A 16 -8.58 -18.71 20.41
CA ILE A 16 -7.19 -18.34 20.08
C ILE A 16 -6.95 -18.39 18.56
N LEU A 17 -7.44 -19.43 17.89
CA LEU A 17 -7.34 -19.59 16.43
C LEU A 17 -8.01 -18.42 15.68
N ILE A 18 -9.24 -18.06 16.07
CA ILE A 18 -9.96 -16.93 15.48
C ILE A 18 -9.21 -15.62 15.71
N PHE A 19 -8.62 -15.43 16.90
CA PHE A 19 -7.86 -14.22 17.20
C PHE A 19 -6.57 -14.12 16.37
N LEU A 20 -5.86 -15.24 16.16
CA LEU A 20 -4.70 -15.31 15.28
C LEU A 20 -5.08 -15.01 13.82
N LEU A 21 -6.13 -15.64 13.30
CA LEU A 21 -6.62 -15.40 11.94
C LEU A 21 -7.05 -13.95 11.75
N GLY A 22 -7.79 -13.39 12.71
CA GLY A 22 -8.20 -11.99 12.70
C GLY A 22 -7.00 -11.06 12.59
N LYS A 23 -6.01 -11.18 13.49
CA LYS A 23 -4.80 -10.37 13.41
C LYS A 23 -4.03 -10.56 12.10
N ALA A 24 -3.92 -11.79 11.61
CA ALA A 24 -3.22 -12.09 10.36
C ALA A 24 -3.87 -11.40 9.13
N LEU A 25 -5.20 -11.20 9.13
CA LEU A 25 -5.90 -10.46 8.07
C LEU A 25 -5.90 -8.93 8.28
N LEU A 26 -5.93 -8.44 9.52
CA LEU A 26 -5.90 -7.00 9.79
C LEU A 26 -4.55 -6.35 9.46
N VAL A 27 -3.43 -7.08 9.63
CA VAL A 27 -2.08 -6.59 9.32
C VAL A 27 -1.92 -6.19 7.84
N PRO A 28 -2.20 -7.05 6.83
CA PRO A 28 -2.07 -6.70 5.42
C PRO A 28 -3.05 -5.60 5.00
N LEU A 29 -4.26 -5.58 5.58
CA LEU A 29 -5.26 -4.54 5.28
C LEU A 29 -4.74 -3.14 5.65
N LYS A 30 -4.06 -3.01 6.80
CA LYS A 30 -3.47 -1.74 7.24
C LYS A 30 -2.32 -1.30 6.33
N VAL A 31 -1.55 -2.24 5.77
CA VAL A 31 -0.47 -1.97 4.81
C VAL A 31 -1.04 -1.47 3.48
N ILE A 32 -2.10 -2.11 2.97
CA ILE A 32 -2.78 -1.69 1.74
C ILE A 32 -3.34 -0.26 1.89
N LEU A 33 -3.96 0.04 3.04
CA LEU A 33 -4.49 1.37 3.31
C LEU A 33 -3.38 2.44 3.33
N ARG A 34 -2.22 2.13 3.94
CA ARG A 34 -1.06 3.03 3.97
C ARG A 34 -0.44 3.23 2.58
N LEU A 35 -0.39 2.17 1.76
CA LEU A 35 0.06 2.24 0.37
C LEU A 35 -0.87 3.09 -0.49
N LEU A 36 -2.20 2.95 -0.32
CA LEU A 36 -3.19 3.77 -1.01
C LEU A 36 -3.01 5.25 -0.69
N LEU A 37 -2.86 5.60 0.60
CA LEU A 37 -2.66 7.00 1.00
C LEU A 37 -1.36 7.60 0.44
N ASN A 38 -0.26 6.84 0.46
CA ASN A 38 1.02 7.28 -0.12
C ASN A 38 0.95 7.39 -1.65
N SER A 39 0.19 6.50 -2.31
CA SER A 39 -0.04 6.53 -3.76
C SER A 39 -0.87 7.75 -4.17
N VAL A 40 -1.88 8.14 -3.39
CA VAL A 40 -2.66 9.37 -3.64
C VAL A 40 -1.78 10.61 -3.53
N LEU A 41 -0.95 10.72 -2.50
CA LEU A 41 0.00 11.84 -2.35
C LEU A 41 0.99 11.91 -3.52
N GLY A 42 1.54 10.77 -3.94
CA GLY A 42 2.43 10.71 -5.08
C GLY A 42 1.74 11.02 -6.42
N ALA A 43 0.48 10.63 -6.58
CA ALA A 43 -0.31 10.97 -7.77
C ALA A 43 -0.59 12.47 -7.85
N VAL A 44 -0.92 13.12 -6.73
CA VAL A 44 -1.06 14.58 -6.64
C VAL A 44 0.26 15.27 -7.02
N LEU A 45 1.39 14.76 -6.54
CA LEU A 45 2.70 15.31 -6.87
C LEU A 45 3.01 15.16 -8.38
N ILE A 46 2.69 14.01 -8.99
CA ILE A 46 2.82 13.82 -10.44
C ILE A 46 1.97 14.83 -11.20
N ILE A 47 0.72 15.10 -10.79
CA ILE A 47 -0.15 16.07 -11.46
C ILE A 47 0.47 17.47 -11.42
N VAL A 48 0.96 17.91 -10.27
CA VAL A 48 1.61 19.22 -10.11
C VAL A 48 2.86 19.32 -10.99
N ILE A 49 3.68 18.26 -11.01
CA ILE A 49 4.89 18.23 -11.83
C ILE A 49 4.55 18.18 -13.32
N ASN A 50 3.55 17.42 -13.74
CA ASN A 50 3.12 17.33 -15.14
C ASN A 50 2.55 18.69 -15.61
N PHE A 51 1.88 19.44 -14.73
CA PHE A 51 1.39 20.78 -15.03
C PHE A 51 2.51 21.80 -15.31
N ILE A 52 3.62 21.74 -14.56
CA ILE A 52 4.77 22.63 -14.73
C ILE A 52 5.72 22.11 -15.82
N GLY A 53 5.91 20.79 -15.87
CA GLY A 53 6.80 20.06 -16.77
C GLY A 53 6.26 19.88 -18.18
N VAL A 54 4.99 20.22 -18.44
CA VAL A 54 4.43 20.25 -19.80
C VAL A 54 5.21 21.21 -20.71
N ASN A 55 5.76 22.29 -20.15
CA ASN A 55 6.61 23.25 -20.89
C ASN A 55 7.98 22.66 -21.26
N ILE A 56 8.39 21.58 -20.57
CA ILE A 56 9.67 20.87 -20.75
C ILE A 56 9.44 19.55 -21.53
N GLY A 57 8.21 19.23 -21.93
CA GLY A 57 7.87 18.00 -22.66
C GLY A 57 7.76 16.74 -21.79
N VAL A 58 7.59 16.91 -20.47
CA VAL A 58 7.58 15.81 -19.50
C VAL A 58 6.16 15.36 -19.21
N LEU A 59 5.74 14.24 -19.80
CA LEU A 59 4.48 13.57 -19.47
C LEU A 59 4.75 12.23 -18.77
N ILE A 60 4.40 12.16 -17.48
CA ILE A 60 4.53 10.93 -16.70
C ILE A 60 3.15 10.27 -16.58
N PRO A 61 3.03 8.96 -16.90
CA PRO A 61 1.80 8.24 -16.68
C PRO A 61 1.52 8.07 -15.17
N ILE A 62 0.30 8.43 -14.76
CA ILE A 62 -0.20 8.24 -13.39
C ILE A 62 -0.59 6.77 -13.23
N ASN A 63 0.29 6.00 -12.60
CA ASN A 63 0.05 4.61 -12.22
C ASN A 63 0.47 4.40 -10.76
N VAL A 64 -0.07 3.39 -10.07
CA VAL A 64 0.19 3.14 -8.64
C VAL A 64 1.68 3.02 -8.37
N VAL A 65 2.40 2.28 -9.21
CA VAL A 65 3.86 2.11 -9.11
C VAL A 65 4.57 3.46 -9.27
N ASN A 66 4.25 4.22 -10.32
CA ASN A 66 4.88 5.53 -10.58
C ASN A 66 4.56 6.55 -9.49
N SER A 67 3.33 6.57 -8.98
CA SER A 67 2.93 7.45 -7.87
C SER A 67 3.65 7.09 -6.58
N LEU A 68 3.90 5.81 -6.31
CA LEU A 68 4.68 5.40 -5.14
C LEU A 68 6.14 5.83 -5.30
N THR A 69 6.74 5.59 -6.47
CA THR A 69 8.13 5.96 -6.75
C THR A 69 8.32 7.48 -6.71
N VAL A 70 7.44 8.27 -7.32
CA VAL A 70 7.49 9.74 -7.29
C VAL A 70 7.10 10.28 -5.92
N GLY A 71 6.21 9.61 -5.18
CA GLY A 71 5.88 9.97 -3.80
C GLY A 71 7.05 9.77 -2.83
N ILE A 72 7.94 8.80 -3.10
CA ILE A 72 9.11 8.50 -2.26
C ILE A 72 10.36 9.26 -2.75
N LEU A 73 10.61 9.33 -4.05
CA LEU A 73 11.80 9.97 -4.63
C LEU A 73 11.56 11.45 -5.00
N GLY A 74 10.34 11.89 -5.27
CA GLY A 74 10.06 13.25 -5.74
C GLY A 74 10.57 13.51 -7.16
N VAL A 75 11.20 14.67 -7.36
CA VAL A 75 11.77 15.14 -8.65
C VAL A 75 12.75 14.13 -9.29
N PRO A 76 13.71 13.49 -8.58
CA PRO A 76 14.58 12.49 -9.18
C PRO A 76 13.84 11.24 -9.70
N GLY A 77 12.68 10.88 -9.11
CA GLY A 77 11.85 9.79 -9.63
C GLY A 77 11.22 10.11 -10.99
N VAL A 78 10.92 11.38 -11.23
CA VAL A 78 10.43 11.88 -12.53
C VAL A 78 11.51 11.80 -13.61
N ILE A 79 12.74 12.20 -13.26
CA ILE A 79 13.89 12.16 -14.17
C ILE A 79 14.21 10.72 -14.59
N MET A 80 14.08 9.77 -13.67
CA MET A 80 14.30 8.35 -13.95
C MET A 80 13.22 7.75 -14.85
N LEU A 81 11.95 8.15 -14.67
CA LEU A 81 10.85 7.73 -15.55
C LEU A 81 10.94 8.35 -16.95
N LEU A 82 11.40 9.61 -17.05
CA LEU A 82 11.73 10.24 -18.34
C LEU A 82 12.81 9.48 -19.08
N LEU A 83 13.92 9.13 -18.41
CA LEU A 83 15.01 8.37 -19.02
C LEU A 83 14.62 6.94 -19.41
N LEU A 84 13.58 6.38 -18.80
CA LEU A 84 13.09 5.03 -19.12
C LEU A 84 12.02 5.03 -20.21
N CYS A 85 11.22 6.10 -20.33
CA CYS A 85 10.14 6.23 -21.31
C CYS A 85 10.52 7.00 -22.59
N ASN A 86 11.70 7.63 -22.64
CA ASN A 86 12.26 8.29 -23.83
C ASN A 86 13.41 7.48 -24.42
#